data_AF-A0AAU7U7D1-F1
#
_entry.id   AF-A0AAU7U7D1-F1
#
_cell.length_a   1.000
_cell.length_b   1.000
_cell.length_c   1.000
_cell.angle_alpha   90.00
_cell.angle_beta   90.00
_cell.angle_gamma   90.00
#
_symmetry.space_group_name_H-M   'P 1'
#
loop_
_entity.id
_entity.type
_entity.pdbx_description
1 polymer ?
#
loop_
_entity_poly.entity_id
_entity_poly.type
_entity_poly.pdbx_seq_one_letter_code
_entity_poly.pdbx_strand_id
1 'polypeptide(L)'
;MTDVAGTEKISDLPRRLLTRGAPAGSTGQWRSLAYDAPWGNLAIFSRDGGVASGLMPLDHFDGGIGVLQQQGAVRVTRTLT
;
A
#
# COMPACT_ATOMS: atom_id res chain seq x y z
N MET A 1 10.65 2.23 -0.97
CA MET A 1 9.26 2.68 -1.16
C MET A 1 9.27 4.18 -1.40
N THR A 2 8.48 4.62 -2.37
CA THR A 2 8.37 6.02 -2.82
C THR A 2 7.20 6.69 -2.14
N ASP A 3 7.35 7.96 -1.78
CA ASP A 3 6.29 8.75 -1.17
C ASP A 3 5.32 9.28 -2.21
N VAL A 4 4.02 9.16 -1.93
CA VAL A 4 2.97 9.71 -2.78
C VAL A 4 2.15 10.67 -1.94
N ALA A 5 2.34 11.97 -2.20
CA ALA A 5 1.63 13.08 -1.57
C ALA A 5 1.64 13.08 -0.02
N GLY A 6 2.56 12.35 0.62
CA GLY A 6 2.60 12.19 2.08
C GLY A 6 1.44 11.36 2.66
N THR A 7 0.69 10.64 1.81
CA THR A 7 -0.46 9.82 2.21
C THR A 7 -0.12 8.34 2.22
N GLU A 8 0.56 7.86 1.18
CA GLU A 8 0.94 6.46 1.03
C GLU A 8 2.41 6.32 0.61
N LYS A 9 2.99 5.16 0.93
CA LYS A 9 4.27 4.71 0.41
C LYS A 9 4.03 3.58 -0.57
N ILE A 10 4.51 3.72 -1.79
CA ILE A 10 4.34 2.69 -2.82
C ILE A 10 5.65 1.94 -3.11
N SER A 11 5.52 0.70 -3.56
CA SER A 11 6.65 -0.09 -4.07
C SER A 11 6.19 -1.00 -5.19
N ASP A 12 6.94 -1.01 -6.29
CA ASP A 12 6.72 -1.95 -7.37
C ASP A 12 6.91 -3.39 -6.88
N LEU A 13 6.15 -4.29 -7.49
CA LEU A 13 6.34 -5.73 -7.34
C LEU A 13 7.05 -6.30 -8.57
N PRO A 14 7.92 -7.31 -8.40
CA PRO A 14 8.58 -7.96 -9.53
C PRO A 14 7.60 -8.70 -10.45
N ARG A 15 6.38 -8.96 -9.98
CA ARG A 15 5.26 -9.49 -10.76
C ARG A 15 3.93 -9.00 -10.21
N ARG A 16 2.95 -8.84 -11.09
CA ARG A 16 1.57 -8.54 -10.70
C ARG A 16 0.97 -9.68 -9.86
N LEU A 17 0.09 -9.32 -8.93
CA LEU A 17 -0.73 -10.28 -8.18
C LEU A 17 -1.96 -10.67 -9.00
N LEU A 18 -2.48 -11.87 -8.75
CA LEU A 18 -3.78 -12.29 -9.30
C LEU A 18 -4.88 -11.55 -8.54
N THR A 19 -5.81 -10.94 -9.27
CA THR A 19 -6.89 -10.11 -8.71
C THR A 19 -8.27 -10.73 -8.89
N ARG A 20 -8.35 -12.04 -9.17
CA ARG A 20 -9.63 -12.73 -9.35
C ARG A 20 -10.42 -12.67 -8.05
N GLY A 21 -11.64 -12.14 -8.11
CA GLY A 21 -12.51 -11.97 -6.94
C GLY A 21 -12.15 -10.78 -6.05
N ALA A 22 -11.17 -9.96 -6.45
CA ALA A 22 -10.88 -8.71 -5.75
C ALA A 22 -12.02 -7.70 -5.92
N PRO A 23 -12.21 -6.78 -4.96
CA PRO A 23 -13.18 -5.70 -5.10
C PRO A 23 -12.85 -4.81 -6.30
N ALA A 24 -13.86 -4.15 -6.86
CA ALA A 24 -13.69 -3.19 -7.95
C ALA A 24 -12.87 -1.96 -7.55
N GLY A 25 -12.75 -1.71 -6.25
CA GLY A 25 -11.96 -0.67 -5.63
C GLY A 25 -12.18 -0.63 -4.12
N SER A 26 -11.33 0.11 -3.42
CA SER A 26 -11.43 0.28 -1.97
C SER A 26 -10.91 1.65 -1.55
N THR A 27 -11.12 1.99 -0.28
CA THR A 27 -10.50 3.16 0.35
C THR A 27 -9.14 2.78 0.91
N GLY A 28 -8.13 3.63 0.71
CA GLY A 28 -6.87 3.52 1.43
C GLY A 28 -7.06 3.95 2.89
N GLN A 29 -6.95 3.03 3.84
CA GLN A 29 -7.16 3.34 5.26
C GLN A 29 -5.83 3.50 5.97
N TRP A 30 -5.76 4.39 6.96
CA TRP A 30 -4.59 4.53 7.81
C TRP A 30 -4.12 3.16 8.32
N ARG A 31 -2.81 2.90 8.19
CA ARG A 31 -2.13 1.66 8.57
C ARG A 31 -2.57 0.44 7.77
N SER A 32 -3.14 0.59 6.58
CA SER A 32 -3.41 -0.55 5.71
C SER A 32 -2.26 -0.85 4.76
N LEU A 33 -2.15 -2.12 4.38
CA LEU A 33 -1.42 -2.61 3.23
C LEU A 33 -2.43 -2.95 2.13
N ALA A 34 -2.22 -2.42 0.94
CA ALA A 34 -3.05 -2.69 -0.22
C ALA A 34 -2.20 -2.96 -1.47
N TYR A 35 -2.84 -3.53 -2.48
CA TYR A 35 -2.31 -3.68 -3.83
C TYR A 35 -3.11 -2.81 -4.79
N ASP A 36 -2.43 -1.92 -5.52
CA ASP A 36 -3.03 -1.15 -6.61
C ASP A 36 -2.95 -2.00 -7.88
N ALA A 37 -4.08 -2.59 -8.30
CA ALA A 37 -4.11 -3.46 -9.47
C ALA A 37 -3.82 -2.73 -10.80
N PRO A 38 -4.32 -1.50 -11.04
CA PRO A 38 -3.95 -0.72 -12.22
C PRO A 38 -2.44 -0.59 -12.41
N TRP A 39 -1.72 -0.21 -11.37
CA TRP A 39 -0.27 0.07 -11.45
C TRP A 39 0.58 -1.17 -11.18
N GLY A 40 0.08 -2.11 -10.40
CA GLY A 40 0.78 -3.35 -10.05
C GLY A 40 1.77 -3.18 -8.91
N ASN A 41 1.51 -2.24 -7.99
CA ASN A 41 2.39 -1.93 -6.86
C ASN A 41 1.70 -2.22 -5.51
N LEU A 42 2.51 -2.32 -4.47
CA LEU A 42 2.01 -2.29 -3.09
C LEU A 42 1.90 -0.83 -2.64
N ALA A 43 0.87 -0.55 -1.84
CA ALA A 43 0.68 0.72 -1.15
C ALA A 43 0.55 0.48 0.36
N ILE A 44 1.30 1.25 1.15
CA ILE A 44 1.12 1.34 2.61
C ILE A 44 0.63 2.74 2.94
N PHE A 45 -0.57 2.82 3.51
CA PHE A 45 -1.21 4.09 3.85
C PHE A 45 -0.75 4.57 5.22
N SER A 46 -0.01 5.68 5.26
CA SER A 46 0.44 6.32 6.50
C SER A 46 -0.57 7.34 7.04
N ARG A 47 -1.58 7.66 6.23
CA ARG A 47 -2.79 8.45 6.51
C ARG A 47 -3.97 7.86 5.72
N ASP A 48 -5.19 8.28 6.02
CA ASP A 48 -6.35 7.93 5.20
C ASP A 48 -6.22 8.53 3.79
N GLY A 49 -6.43 7.69 2.78
CA GLY A 49 -6.52 8.04 1.37
C GLY A 49 -7.97 8.06 0.88
N GLY A 50 -8.12 8.36 -0.41
CA GLY A 50 -9.43 8.32 -1.08
C GLY A 50 -9.85 6.90 -1.49
N VAL A 51 -11.04 6.82 -2.11
CA VAL A 51 -11.48 5.64 -2.84
C VAL A 51 -10.68 5.55 -4.15
N ALA A 52 -10.12 4.38 -4.42
CA ALA A 52 -9.37 4.11 -5.64
C ALA A 52 -9.89 2.84 -6.34
N SER A 53 -10.12 2.95 -7.64
CA SER A 53 -10.52 1.82 -8.48
C SER A 53 -9.39 0.80 -8.59
N GLY A 54 -9.70 -0.47 -8.37
CA GLY A 54 -8.74 -1.57 -8.41
C GLY A 54 -7.78 -1.63 -7.22
N LEU A 55 -7.97 -0.79 -6.20
CA LEU A 55 -7.29 -0.93 -4.93
C LEU A 55 -7.85 -2.14 -4.18
N MET A 56 -6.97 -3.06 -3.81
CA MET A 56 -7.29 -4.30 -3.11
C MET A 56 -6.66 -4.28 -1.72
N PRO A 57 -7.47 -4.26 -0.63
CA PRO A 57 -6.94 -4.42 0.72
C PRO A 57 -6.27 -5.79 0.86
N LEU A 58 -5.07 -5.82 1.44
CA LEU A 58 -4.35 -7.06 1.71
C LEU A 58 -4.30 -7.35 3.20
N ASP A 59 -3.95 -6.35 4.02
CA ASP A 59 -3.82 -6.51 5.45
C ASP A 59 -3.81 -5.15 6.19
N HIS A 60 -3.72 -5.20 7.51
CA HIS A 60 -3.59 -4.04 8.40
C HIS A 60 -2.41 -4.21 9.36
N PHE A 61 -1.73 -3.12 9.68
CA PHE A 61 -0.65 -3.14 10.66
C PHE A 61 -1.20 -2.91 12.07
N ASP A 62 -1.12 -3.93 12.95
CA ASP A 62 -1.50 -3.82 14.37
C ASP A 62 -0.53 -2.97 15.21
N GLY A 63 0.70 -2.78 14.71
CA GLY A 63 1.75 -1.96 15.33
C GLY A 63 1.91 -0.56 14.74
N GLY A 64 2.84 0.21 15.32
CA GLY A 64 3.17 1.55 14.85
C GLY A 64 3.92 1.55 13.51
N ILE A 65 3.55 2.49 12.63
CA ILE A 65 4.18 2.69 11.31
C ILE A 65 4.97 4.00 11.23
N GLY A 66 5.48 4.52 12.35
CA GLY A 66 6.01 5.88 12.46
C GLY A 66 7.08 6.24 11.43
N VAL A 67 7.95 5.29 11.05
CA VAL A 67 8.95 5.52 10.00
C VAL A 67 8.32 5.82 8.63
N LEU A 68 7.15 5.26 8.34
CA LEU A 68 6.41 5.45 7.08
C LEU A 68 5.62 6.77 7.05
N GLN A 69 5.50 7.47 8.19
CA GLN A 69 4.86 8.79 8.26
C GLN A 69 5.82 9.94 7.89
N GLN A 70 7.12 9.67 7.82
CA GLN A 70 8.12 10.64 7.40
C GLN A 70 7.96 10.93 5.89
N GLN A 71 8.21 12.18 5.49
CA GLN A 71 8.18 12.56 4.08
C GLN A 71 9.34 11.90 3.31
N GLY A 72 9.12 11.63 2.02
CA GLY A 72 10.15 11.07 1.15
C GLY A 72 10.29 9.55 1.21
N ALA A 73 11.28 9.02 0.48
CA ALA A 73 11.44 7.59 0.29
C ALA A 73 11.98 6.89 1.54
N VAL A 74 11.48 5.67 1.80
CA VAL A 74 11.93 4.81 2.89
C VAL A 74 12.35 3.45 2.34
N ARG A 75 13.49 2.92 2.78
CA ARG A 75 13.91 1.56 2.45
C ARG A 75 13.19 0.57 3.36
N VAL A 76 12.48 -0.37 2.76
CA VAL A 76 11.82 -1.48 3.44
C VAL A 76 12.36 -2.78 2.85
N THR A 77 12.59 -3.78 3.70
CA THR A 77 13.00 -5.12 3.27
C THR A 77 12.05 -6.13 3.92
N ARG A 78 11.63 -7.12 3.15
CA ARG A 78 10.69 -8.15 3.61
C ARG A 78 11.43 -9.47 3.70
N THR A 79 11.35 -10.10 4.86
CA THR A 79 11.86 -11.46 5.09
C THR A 79 10.67 -12.41 5.14
N LEU A 80 10.74 -13.50 4.40
CA LEU A 80 9.86 -14.65 4.58
C LEU A 80 10.54 -15.61 5.54
N THR A 81 9.83 -16.05 6.57
CA THR A 81 10.25 -17.14 7.45
C THR A 81 9.56 -18.42 7.03
#